data_AF-A0AAW1M9E8-F1
#
_entry.id   AF-A0AAW1M9E8-F1
#
_cell.length_a   1.000
_cell.length_b   1.000
_cell.length_c   1.000
_cell.angle_alpha   90.00
_cell.angle_beta   90.00
_cell.angle_gamma   90.00
#
_symmetry.space_group_name_H-M   'P 1'
#
loop_
_entity.id
_entity.type
_entity.pdbx_description
1 polymer ?
#
loop_
_entity_poly.entity_id
_entity_poly.type
_entity_poly.pdbx_seq_one_letter_code
_entity_poly.pdbx_strand_id
1 'polypeptide(L)'
;MSDHNTLSPPNTSPITRLNAYIAFSRVGKHFKLTDRHTTFTTELRAGTATFLTMAYILAVNASILSDSGATCSVSDCIPLCSDLTFPATTCDGPNRHIITPDATCKFDPVNPGYAACLRGVRKDLIVATVASSLIGCVVMGVFANLPLALAPGMGTNAYFAYTVVGFHGSGNISYQTALAAVFIEGLIFLAISAVGLRARFAKLVPKPVRISSSAGIGLFLAFIGLQSSQGIGLVGYNGSTLLTLGGCPVSSRVAVAPVLTFPNGTVSLIPGGAVSDSIYCLNHRMESPTFWLGVVGFVIIAYCLVKNIKGAMIYGILFVTIVSWFRNTSVTEFPNTETGDAAFEYFKKIVDVHVIKNTAGALSFQGITKGPFWVALITFLYVDILDTTGTLYSMARFAGFVDENGDFEGQYFAFMSDAVSIVVGSLLGTSPVTTFIESSTGIREGGRTGLTALTAALYFFLALFITPLLASIPAWAVGPPLILVGVMMMKSMVEIEWGDMRQAIPAFITLILMPMTYSIAYGLIGGIGTYIVLHLYDWSWGLLSKLGIVKGPMSKNSGDNENNNINGNINNNIGIHGVDHVDESSKALEVV
;
A
#
# COMPACT_ATOMS: atom_id res chain seq x y z
N MET A 1 53.43 -45.52 -12.02
CA MET A 1 53.82 -44.74 -10.83
C MET A 1 53.19 -43.37 -11.02
N SER A 2 51.86 -43.28 -11.00
CA SER A 2 51.02 -43.06 -9.79
C SER A 2 51.25 -41.61 -9.31
N ASP A 3 50.33 -40.65 -9.46
CA ASP A 3 48.98 -40.67 -8.90
C ASP A 3 47.94 -39.91 -9.74
N HIS A 4 46.94 -40.65 -10.25
CA HIS A 4 45.62 -40.11 -10.50
C HIS A 4 44.91 -40.02 -9.15
N ASN A 5 44.96 -38.86 -8.50
CA ASN A 5 44.04 -38.54 -7.42
C ASN A 5 42.66 -38.28 -8.02
N THR A 6 41.88 -39.36 -8.11
CA THR A 6 40.43 -39.35 -8.21
C THR A 6 39.86 -38.66 -6.97
N LEU A 7 39.79 -37.33 -6.99
CA LEU A 7 38.80 -36.63 -6.16
C LEU A 7 37.42 -37.06 -6.66
N SER A 8 36.80 -37.98 -5.94
CA SER A 8 35.36 -38.18 -5.98
C SER A 8 34.68 -36.81 -5.91
N PRO A 9 33.74 -36.47 -6.81
CA PRO A 9 32.98 -35.24 -6.64
C PRO A 9 32.32 -35.33 -5.27
N PRO A 10 32.42 -34.29 -4.42
CA PRO A 10 31.80 -34.34 -3.11
C PRO A 10 30.34 -34.73 -3.30
N ASN A 11 29.80 -35.56 -2.40
CA ASN A 11 28.39 -35.92 -2.33
C ASN A 11 27.57 -34.63 -2.19
N THR A 12 27.35 -33.99 -3.34
CA THR A 12 26.70 -32.71 -3.48
C THR A 12 25.23 -33.01 -3.28
N SER A 13 24.64 -32.37 -2.27
CA SER A 13 23.22 -32.47 -2.01
C SER A 13 22.44 -32.28 -3.33
N PRO A 14 21.29 -32.95 -3.52
CA PRO A 14 20.50 -32.80 -4.75
C PRO A 14 20.19 -31.33 -5.06
N ILE A 15 20.03 -30.50 -4.03
CA ILE A 15 19.84 -29.05 -4.12
C ILE A 15 21.08 -28.36 -4.72
N THR A 16 22.29 -28.71 -4.28
CA THR A 16 23.54 -28.15 -4.81
C THR A 16 23.73 -28.49 -6.29
N ARG A 17 23.38 -29.72 -6.71
CA ARG A 17 23.43 -30.14 -8.12
C ARG A 17 22.43 -29.38 -8.98
N LEU A 18 21.19 -29.22 -8.51
CA LEU A 18 20.17 -28.44 -9.20
C LEU A 18 20.58 -26.96 -9.36
N ASN A 19 21.09 -26.35 -8.29
CA ASN A 19 21.57 -24.97 -8.32
C ASN A 19 22.70 -24.79 -9.33
N ALA A 20 23.69 -25.69 -9.36
CA ALA A 20 24.77 -25.64 -10.33
C ALA A 20 24.27 -25.83 -11.77
N TYR A 21 23.38 -26.81 -12.00
CA TYR A 21 22.80 -27.05 -13.32
C TYR A 21 22.05 -25.82 -13.86
N ILE A 22 21.21 -25.20 -13.03
CA ILE A 22 20.43 -24.03 -13.44
C ILE A 22 21.33 -22.81 -13.63
N ALA A 23 22.35 -22.61 -12.79
CA ALA A 23 23.28 -21.49 -12.93
C ALA A 23 23.99 -21.47 -14.31
N PHE A 24 24.39 -22.63 -14.84
CA PHE A 24 25.04 -22.73 -16.16
C PHE A 24 24.04 -22.84 -17.33
N SER A 25 22.75 -23.02 -17.05
CA SER A 25 21.70 -23.07 -18.07
C SER A 25 21.44 -21.71 -18.71
N ARG A 26 20.64 -21.68 -19.79
CA ARG A 26 20.18 -20.43 -20.42
C ARG A 26 19.42 -19.54 -19.43
N VAL A 27 18.65 -20.13 -18.52
CA VAL A 27 17.92 -19.41 -17.48
C VAL A 27 18.90 -18.72 -16.53
N GLY A 28 19.89 -19.45 -16.01
CA GLY A 28 20.88 -18.88 -15.09
C GLY A 28 21.70 -17.73 -15.70
N LYS A 29 22.01 -17.83 -17.00
CA LYS A 29 22.67 -16.75 -17.75
C LYS A 29 21.77 -15.53 -17.97
N HIS A 30 20.49 -15.73 -18.33
CA HIS A 30 19.53 -14.63 -18.50
C HIS A 30 19.32 -13.84 -17.20
N PHE A 31 19.12 -14.55 -16.09
CA PHE A 31 18.89 -13.94 -14.78
C PHE A 31 20.18 -13.50 -14.06
N LYS A 32 21.36 -13.75 -14.65
CA LYS A 32 22.68 -13.40 -14.08
C LYS A 32 22.90 -13.97 -12.67
N LEU A 33 22.52 -15.23 -12.44
CA LEU A 33 22.56 -15.85 -11.10
C LEU A 33 23.97 -15.84 -10.49
N THR A 34 24.97 -16.20 -11.30
CA THR A 34 26.37 -16.23 -10.87
C THR A 34 26.89 -14.82 -10.58
N ASP A 35 26.59 -13.85 -11.46
CA ASP A 35 27.08 -12.47 -11.33
C ASP A 35 26.45 -11.75 -10.13
N ARG A 36 25.21 -12.11 -9.77
CA ARG A 36 24.49 -11.53 -8.61
C ARG A 36 24.70 -12.32 -7.32
N HIS A 37 25.56 -13.33 -7.33
CA HIS A 37 25.89 -14.18 -6.18
C HIS A 37 24.65 -14.79 -5.50
N THR A 38 23.73 -15.33 -6.30
CA THR A 38 22.49 -15.97 -5.81
C THR A 38 22.29 -17.34 -6.47
N THR A 39 21.40 -18.15 -5.89
CA THR A 39 21.10 -19.50 -6.38
C THR A 39 19.62 -19.67 -6.66
N PHE A 40 19.27 -20.58 -7.58
CA PHE A 40 17.88 -20.84 -7.96
C PHE A 40 16.96 -21.11 -6.75
N THR A 41 17.41 -21.95 -5.81
CA THR A 41 16.64 -22.24 -4.59
C THR A 41 16.53 -21.06 -3.63
N THR A 42 17.52 -20.16 -3.60
CA THR A 42 17.44 -18.93 -2.81
C THR A 42 16.41 -17.98 -3.41
N GLU A 43 16.39 -17.83 -4.73
CA GLU A 43 15.39 -17.03 -5.45
C GLU A 43 13.97 -17.58 -5.26
N LEU A 44 13.78 -18.91 -5.31
CA LEU A 44 12.48 -19.53 -5.04
C LEU A 44 12.03 -19.23 -3.62
N ARG A 45 12.91 -19.40 -2.63
CA ARG A 45 12.61 -19.10 -1.22
C ARG A 45 12.30 -17.62 -0.99
N ALA A 46 13.07 -16.73 -1.62
CA ALA A 46 12.86 -15.30 -1.58
C ALA A 46 11.50 -14.93 -2.18
N GLY A 47 11.14 -15.49 -3.33
CA GLY A 47 9.85 -15.25 -3.97
C GLY A 47 8.68 -15.78 -3.16
N THR A 48 8.83 -16.94 -2.51
CA THR A 48 7.86 -17.42 -1.52
C THR A 48 7.71 -16.41 -0.38
N ALA A 49 8.82 -15.93 0.21
CA ALA A 49 8.75 -14.95 1.29
C ALA A 49 8.07 -13.64 0.86
N THR A 50 8.40 -13.12 -0.33
CA THR A 50 7.75 -11.95 -0.92
C THR A 50 6.25 -12.17 -1.11
N PHE A 51 5.84 -13.27 -1.74
CA PHE A 51 4.42 -13.55 -1.92
C PHE A 51 3.70 -13.68 -0.57
N LEU A 52 4.29 -14.42 0.38
CA LEU A 52 3.66 -14.63 1.68
C LEU A 52 3.47 -13.32 2.44
N THR A 53 4.41 -12.39 2.34
CA THR A 53 4.25 -11.06 2.96
C THR A 53 3.26 -10.17 2.23
N MET A 54 3.05 -10.38 0.93
CA MET A 54 2.09 -9.62 0.13
C MET A 54 0.69 -10.23 0.08
N ALA A 55 0.50 -11.50 0.46
CA ALA A 55 -0.73 -12.26 0.24
C ALA A 55 -1.99 -11.60 0.81
N TYR A 56 -1.84 -10.77 1.85
CA TYR A 56 -2.94 -10.01 2.44
C TYR A 56 -3.61 -9.05 1.43
N ILE A 57 -2.86 -8.55 0.42
CA ILE A 57 -3.37 -7.62 -0.60
C ILE A 57 -4.57 -8.15 -1.36
N LEU A 58 -4.66 -9.49 -1.50
CA LEU A 58 -5.75 -10.16 -2.20
C LEU A 58 -7.09 -9.85 -1.53
N ALA A 59 -7.12 -9.78 -0.20
CA ALA A 59 -8.32 -9.41 0.56
C ALA A 59 -8.46 -7.89 0.70
N VAL A 60 -7.37 -7.18 1.03
CA VAL A 60 -7.43 -5.73 1.35
C VAL A 60 -7.85 -4.91 0.14
N ASN A 61 -7.26 -5.17 -1.02
CA ASN A 61 -7.50 -4.37 -2.21
C ASN A 61 -8.98 -4.44 -2.61
N ALA A 62 -9.53 -5.65 -2.62
CA ALA A 62 -10.94 -5.90 -2.91
C ALA A 62 -11.88 -5.27 -1.87
N SER A 63 -11.50 -5.29 -0.60
CA SER A 63 -12.28 -4.67 0.48
C SER A 63 -12.36 -3.15 0.31
N ILE A 64 -11.21 -2.48 0.17
CA ILE A 64 -11.14 -1.02 -0.01
C ILE A 64 -11.87 -0.56 -1.28
N LEU A 65 -11.68 -1.25 -2.41
CA LEU A 65 -12.37 -0.88 -3.65
C LEU A 65 -13.88 -1.14 -3.59
N SER A 66 -14.32 -2.17 -2.86
CA SER A 66 -15.75 -2.42 -2.68
C SER A 66 -16.45 -1.36 -1.83
N ASP A 67 -15.74 -0.71 -0.89
CA ASP A 67 -16.28 0.41 -0.10
C ASP A 67 -16.63 1.62 -0.98
N SER A 68 -15.96 1.80 -2.12
CA SER A 68 -16.31 2.86 -3.06
C SER A 68 -17.63 2.59 -3.81
N GLY A 69 -18.26 1.44 -3.57
CA GLY A 69 -19.39 0.93 -4.34
C GLY A 69 -19.01 0.22 -5.63
N ALA A 70 -17.73 0.28 -6.03
CA ALA A 70 -17.21 -0.24 -7.28
C ALA A 70 -18.14 0.02 -8.48
N THR A 71 -18.48 -0.99 -9.27
CA THR A 71 -19.41 -0.86 -10.41
C THR A 71 -20.89 -0.92 -10.01
N CYS A 72 -21.21 -1.14 -8.74
CA CYS A 72 -22.59 -1.23 -8.26
C CYS A 72 -23.27 0.13 -8.22
N SER A 73 -24.54 0.17 -8.60
CA SER A 73 -25.34 1.40 -8.68
C SER A 73 -26.73 1.21 -8.07
N VAL A 74 -27.54 2.27 -8.12
CA VAL A 74 -28.94 2.23 -7.62
C VAL A 74 -29.78 1.19 -8.38
N SER A 75 -29.39 0.84 -9.63
CA SER A 75 -30.05 -0.20 -10.41
C SER A 75 -29.98 -1.60 -9.80
N ASP A 76 -28.99 -1.85 -8.95
CA ASP A 76 -28.79 -3.15 -8.31
C ASP A 76 -29.61 -3.31 -7.03
N CYS A 77 -30.24 -2.22 -6.57
CA CYS A 77 -31.13 -2.25 -5.43
C CYS A 77 -32.46 -2.90 -5.79
N ILE A 78 -32.97 -3.75 -4.90
CA ILE A 78 -34.29 -4.38 -5.05
C ILE A 78 -35.37 -3.52 -4.38
N PRO A 79 -36.59 -3.46 -4.93
CA PRO A 79 -37.71 -2.81 -4.25
C PRO A 79 -38.01 -3.54 -2.93
N LEU A 80 -38.32 -2.78 -1.89
CA LEU A 80 -38.63 -3.30 -0.56
C LEU A 80 -40.05 -2.89 -0.15
N CYS A 81 -40.69 -3.67 0.71
CA CYS A 81 -41.94 -3.27 1.34
C CYS A 81 -41.65 -2.35 2.54
N SER A 82 -42.55 -1.41 2.83
CA SER A 82 -42.46 -0.57 4.04
C SER A 82 -42.46 -1.38 5.34
N ASP A 83 -42.96 -2.61 5.30
CA ASP A 83 -42.84 -3.62 6.34
C ASP A 83 -41.89 -4.74 5.86
N LEU A 84 -40.69 -4.80 6.43
CA LEU A 84 -39.61 -5.72 6.03
C LEU A 84 -39.96 -7.21 6.25
N THR A 85 -41.06 -7.51 6.94
CA THR A 85 -41.54 -8.89 7.11
C THR A 85 -42.21 -9.44 5.85
N PHE A 86 -42.62 -8.58 4.91
CA PHE A 86 -43.29 -8.97 3.68
C PHE A 86 -42.39 -8.76 2.45
N PRO A 87 -42.32 -9.72 1.52
CA PRO A 87 -41.68 -9.53 0.23
C PRO A 87 -42.36 -8.41 -0.57
N ALA A 88 -41.61 -7.70 -1.41
CA ALA A 88 -42.14 -6.62 -2.24
C ALA A 88 -43.29 -7.07 -3.17
N THR A 89 -43.35 -8.35 -3.54
CA THR A 89 -44.42 -8.94 -4.35
C THR A 89 -45.74 -9.15 -3.61
N THR A 90 -45.74 -9.10 -2.27
CA THR A 90 -46.93 -9.30 -1.42
C THR A 90 -47.21 -8.08 -0.54
N CYS A 91 -46.67 -6.93 -0.95
CA CYS A 91 -46.76 -5.66 -0.22
C CYS A 91 -48.09 -4.94 -0.47
N ASP A 92 -49.22 -5.66 -0.37
CA ASP A 92 -50.55 -5.09 -0.52
C ASP A 92 -51.21 -5.02 0.87
N GLY A 93 -51.45 -3.80 1.38
CA GLY A 93 -52.11 -3.59 2.67
C GLY A 93 -52.40 -2.11 2.97
N PRO A 94 -53.33 -1.82 3.90
CA PRO A 94 -53.82 -0.45 4.14
C PRO A 94 -52.75 0.54 4.64
N ASN A 95 -51.66 0.04 5.24
CA ASN A 95 -50.50 0.82 5.70
C ASN A 95 -49.17 0.34 5.09
N ARG A 96 -49.22 -0.44 4.00
CA ARG A 96 -48.02 -1.01 3.35
C ARG A 96 -47.89 -0.46 1.95
N HIS A 97 -46.70 -0.02 1.60
CA HIS A 97 -46.39 0.47 0.26
C HIS A 97 -45.01 -0.01 -0.17
N ILE A 98 -44.83 -0.15 -1.48
CA ILE A 98 -43.53 -0.49 -2.07
C ILE A 98 -42.65 0.76 -2.04
N ILE A 99 -41.47 0.62 -1.45
CA ILE A 99 -40.40 1.59 -1.47
C ILE A 99 -39.55 1.30 -2.70
N THR A 100 -39.61 2.20 -3.68
CA THR A 100 -38.73 2.14 -4.85
C THR A 100 -37.32 2.57 -4.47
N PRO A 101 -36.27 1.89 -4.95
CA PRO A 101 -34.91 2.24 -4.60
C PRO A 101 -34.52 3.62 -5.13
N ASP A 102 -33.95 4.44 -4.27
CA ASP A 102 -33.34 5.71 -4.60
C ASP A 102 -31.85 5.69 -4.23
N ALA A 103 -31.15 6.82 -4.34
CA ALA A 103 -29.73 6.89 -4.01
C ALA A 103 -29.42 6.52 -2.54
N THR A 104 -30.41 6.55 -1.64
CA THR A 104 -30.24 6.19 -0.23
C THR A 104 -30.09 4.67 -0.04
N CYS A 105 -30.52 3.85 -1.01
CA CYS A 105 -30.42 2.39 -0.94
C CYS A 105 -28.99 1.84 -0.79
N LYS A 106 -27.99 2.67 -1.10
CA LYS A 106 -26.56 2.35 -0.99
C LYS A 106 -26.02 2.49 0.43
N PHE A 107 -26.69 3.25 1.28
CA PHE A 107 -26.24 3.59 2.62
C PHE A 107 -27.08 2.87 3.67
N ASP A 108 -26.61 2.87 4.91
CA ASP A 108 -27.25 2.07 5.94
C ASP A 108 -28.66 2.56 6.31
N PRO A 109 -29.64 1.63 6.47
CA PRO A 109 -29.51 0.18 6.29
C PRO A 109 -29.37 -0.23 4.80
N VAL A 110 -28.26 -0.89 4.45
CA VAL A 110 -27.93 -1.18 3.05
C VAL A 110 -28.95 -2.14 2.41
N ASN A 111 -29.41 -1.81 1.20
CA ASN A 111 -30.35 -2.64 0.46
C ASN A 111 -29.76 -4.04 0.16
N PRO A 112 -30.51 -5.13 0.36
CA PRO A 112 -30.00 -6.49 0.14
C PRO A 112 -29.49 -6.76 -1.28
N GLY A 113 -30.11 -6.14 -2.30
CA GLY A 113 -29.70 -6.24 -3.70
C GLY A 113 -28.34 -5.58 -3.93
N TYR A 114 -28.16 -4.37 -3.40
CA TYR A 114 -26.88 -3.67 -3.46
C TYR A 114 -25.77 -4.42 -2.70
N ALA A 115 -26.07 -4.93 -1.50
CA ALA A 115 -25.13 -5.76 -0.75
C ALA A 115 -24.76 -7.06 -1.49
N ALA A 116 -25.67 -7.64 -2.27
CA ALA A 116 -25.38 -8.77 -3.15
C ALA A 116 -24.45 -8.38 -4.31
N CYS A 117 -24.67 -7.23 -4.94
CA CYS A 117 -23.77 -6.69 -5.96
C CYS A 117 -22.37 -6.47 -5.39
N LEU A 118 -22.24 -5.83 -4.23
CA LEU A 118 -20.95 -5.59 -3.57
C LEU A 118 -20.19 -6.88 -3.30
N ARG A 119 -20.88 -7.94 -2.83
CA ARG A 119 -20.26 -9.26 -2.64
C ARG A 119 -19.78 -9.86 -3.95
N GLY A 120 -20.53 -9.70 -5.04
CA GLY A 120 -20.12 -10.13 -6.38
C GLY A 120 -18.88 -9.39 -6.86
N VAL A 121 -18.88 -8.07 -6.74
CA VAL A 121 -17.76 -7.22 -7.16
C VAL A 121 -16.52 -7.43 -6.29
N ARG A 122 -16.66 -7.65 -4.98
CA ARG A 122 -15.53 -8.00 -4.10
C ARG A 122 -14.82 -9.27 -4.60
N LYS A 123 -15.56 -10.28 -5.08
CA LYS A 123 -14.97 -11.49 -5.69
C LYS A 123 -14.27 -11.19 -7.01
N ASP A 124 -14.91 -10.39 -7.88
CA ASP A 124 -14.30 -9.93 -9.13
C ASP A 124 -12.97 -9.21 -8.88
N LEU A 125 -12.92 -8.35 -7.86
CA LEU A 125 -11.75 -7.56 -7.49
C LEU A 125 -10.60 -8.41 -6.94
N ILE A 126 -10.89 -9.49 -6.21
CA ILE A 126 -9.84 -10.45 -5.80
C ILE A 126 -9.18 -11.05 -7.04
N VAL A 127 -9.98 -11.51 -8.01
CA VAL A 127 -9.47 -12.10 -9.26
C VAL A 127 -8.71 -11.06 -10.08
N ALA A 128 -9.22 -9.82 -10.18
CA ALA A 128 -8.55 -8.71 -10.86
C ALA A 128 -7.20 -8.38 -10.20
N THR A 129 -7.13 -8.39 -8.87
CA THR A 129 -5.89 -8.19 -8.09
C THR A 129 -4.88 -9.28 -8.42
N VAL A 130 -5.30 -10.54 -8.41
CA VAL A 130 -4.43 -11.69 -8.71
C VAL A 130 -3.90 -11.63 -10.14
N ALA A 131 -4.79 -11.41 -11.11
CA ALA A 131 -4.43 -11.41 -12.53
C ALA A 131 -3.52 -10.22 -12.89
N SER A 132 -3.81 -9.03 -12.38
CA SER A 132 -2.96 -7.85 -12.59
C SER A 132 -1.58 -7.99 -11.94
N SER A 133 -1.52 -8.51 -10.71
CA SER A 133 -0.25 -8.77 -9.98
C SER A 133 0.57 -9.87 -10.67
N LEU A 134 -0.07 -10.93 -11.16
CA LEU A 134 0.56 -11.99 -11.94
C LEU A 134 1.26 -11.41 -13.17
N ILE A 135 0.53 -10.65 -13.99
CA ILE A 135 1.07 -10.07 -15.22
C ILE A 135 2.19 -9.08 -14.88
N GLY A 136 2.00 -8.21 -13.89
CA GLY A 136 3.01 -7.25 -13.49
C GLY A 136 4.30 -7.90 -12.96
N CYS A 137 4.18 -8.92 -12.12
CA CYS A 137 5.32 -9.70 -11.62
C CYS A 137 6.05 -10.45 -12.74
N VAL A 138 5.32 -10.99 -13.73
CA VAL A 138 5.93 -11.64 -14.89
C VAL A 138 6.72 -10.64 -15.74
N VAL A 139 6.14 -9.48 -16.04
CA VAL A 139 6.83 -8.44 -16.83
C VAL A 139 8.07 -7.93 -16.08
N MET A 140 7.97 -7.67 -14.78
CA MET A 140 9.10 -7.21 -13.96
C MET A 140 10.20 -8.28 -13.87
N GLY A 141 9.80 -9.54 -13.67
CA GLY A 141 10.72 -10.65 -13.58
C GLY A 141 11.48 -10.89 -14.89
N VAL A 142 10.77 -10.94 -16.02
CA VAL A 142 11.38 -11.29 -17.33
C VAL A 142 12.21 -10.15 -17.91
N PHE A 143 11.69 -8.91 -17.89
CA PHE A 143 12.29 -7.79 -18.62
C PHE A 143 13.20 -6.93 -17.75
N ALA A 144 12.78 -6.57 -16.54
CA ALA A 144 13.63 -5.77 -15.65
C ALA A 144 14.67 -6.63 -14.91
N ASN A 145 14.40 -7.93 -14.76
CA ASN A 145 15.21 -8.86 -13.99
C ASN A 145 15.47 -8.32 -12.57
N LEU A 146 14.45 -7.83 -11.88
CA LEU A 146 14.56 -7.33 -10.50
C LEU A 146 13.71 -8.18 -9.54
N PRO A 147 14.13 -8.34 -8.27
CA PRO A 147 13.43 -9.16 -7.27
C PRO A 147 12.22 -8.43 -6.67
N LEU A 148 11.46 -7.72 -7.50
CA LEU A 148 10.40 -6.82 -7.09
C LEU A 148 9.05 -7.37 -7.56
N ALA A 149 8.14 -7.55 -6.62
CA ALA A 149 6.77 -7.96 -6.93
C ALA A 149 5.88 -6.72 -7.08
N LEU A 150 4.91 -6.82 -7.99
CA LEU A 150 3.95 -5.77 -8.31
C LEU A 150 2.57 -6.21 -7.89
N ALA A 151 1.83 -5.30 -7.25
CA ALA A 151 0.45 -5.48 -6.85
C ALA A 151 -0.27 -4.12 -6.76
N PRO A 152 -1.62 -4.08 -6.72
CA PRO A 152 -2.37 -2.84 -6.53
C PRO A 152 -1.89 -2.04 -5.33
N GLY A 153 -1.46 -0.79 -5.56
CA GLY A 153 -0.88 0.08 -4.54
C GLY A 153 -1.92 0.43 -3.48
N MET A 154 -1.67 0.08 -2.21
CA MET A 154 -2.69 0.30 -1.17
C MET A 154 -2.96 1.78 -0.89
N GLY A 155 -1.94 2.62 -1.01
CA GLY A 155 -2.11 4.06 -0.87
C GLY A 155 -2.96 4.65 -1.98
N THR A 156 -2.60 4.37 -3.24
CA THR A 156 -3.31 4.84 -4.43
C THR A 156 -4.72 4.24 -4.51
N ASN A 157 -4.91 3.02 -4.02
CA ASN A 157 -6.21 2.40 -3.85
C ASN A 157 -7.11 3.15 -2.87
N ALA A 158 -6.64 3.47 -1.67
CA ALA A 158 -7.44 4.24 -0.71
C ALA A 158 -7.76 5.65 -1.23
N TYR A 159 -6.82 6.31 -1.91
CA TYR A 159 -7.09 7.57 -2.61
C TYR A 159 -8.18 7.41 -3.69
N PHE A 160 -8.07 6.36 -4.52
CA PHE A 160 -9.05 6.02 -5.55
C PHE A 160 -10.45 5.81 -4.94
N ALA A 161 -10.55 4.96 -3.91
CA ALA A 161 -11.82 4.55 -3.32
C ALA A 161 -12.50 5.68 -2.55
N TYR A 162 -11.75 6.39 -1.71
CA TYR A 162 -12.34 7.31 -0.75
C TYR A 162 -12.27 8.79 -1.16
N THR A 163 -11.27 9.21 -1.93
CA THR A 163 -11.15 10.60 -2.36
C THR A 163 -11.75 10.85 -3.74
N VAL A 164 -11.50 9.95 -4.71
CA VAL A 164 -11.95 10.14 -6.09
C VAL A 164 -13.39 9.66 -6.28
N VAL A 165 -13.65 8.39 -5.96
CA VAL A 165 -14.97 7.77 -6.12
C VAL A 165 -15.87 8.05 -4.92
N GLY A 166 -15.30 8.10 -3.72
CA GLY A 166 -16.02 8.28 -2.46
C GLY A 166 -16.75 7.00 -2.02
N PHE A 167 -17.07 6.93 -0.73
CA PHE A 167 -17.79 5.81 -0.14
C PHE A 167 -19.14 5.60 -0.84
N HIS A 168 -19.40 4.40 -1.35
CA HIS A 168 -20.54 4.03 -2.20
C HIS A 168 -20.81 4.96 -3.40
N GLY A 169 -19.77 5.61 -3.94
CA GLY A 169 -19.87 6.51 -5.08
C GLY A 169 -20.45 7.88 -4.72
N SER A 170 -20.23 8.34 -3.49
CA SER A 170 -20.60 9.68 -3.00
C SER A 170 -19.70 10.81 -3.54
N GLY A 171 -18.58 10.47 -4.18
CA GLY A 171 -17.62 11.43 -4.73
C GLY A 171 -18.05 12.04 -6.06
N ASN A 172 -17.18 12.89 -6.61
CA ASN A 172 -17.48 13.68 -7.80
C ASN A 172 -17.43 12.87 -9.12
N ILE A 173 -16.86 11.66 -9.09
CA ILE A 173 -16.56 10.86 -10.27
C ILE A 173 -17.01 9.42 -10.00
N SER A 174 -17.62 8.77 -11.00
CA SER A 174 -17.97 7.36 -10.89
C SER A 174 -16.74 6.45 -10.95
N TYR A 175 -16.87 5.25 -10.41
CA TYR A 175 -15.81 4.22 -10.45
C TYR A 175 -15.28 3.98 -11.87
N GLN A 176 -16.16 3.86 -12.85
CA GLN A 176 -15.79 3.58 -14.24
C GLN A 176 -15.00 4.72 -14.89
N THR A 177 -15.31 5.97 -14.53
CA THR A 177 -14.58 7.14 -15.03
C THR A 177 -13.25 7.31 -14.29
N ALA A 178 -13.19 6.96 -13.00
CA ALA A 178 -11.91 6.91 -12.28
C ALA A 178 -10.98 5.84 -12.87
N LEU A 179 -11.48 4.65 -13.20
CA LEU A 179 -10.70 3.62 -13.92
C LEU A 179 -10.20 4.11 -15.28
N ALA A 180 -11.01 4.87 -16.01
CA ALA A 180 -10.59 5.47 -17.28
C ALA A 180 -9.46 6.48 -17.11
N ALA A 181 -9.45 7.24 -16.00
CA ALA A 181 -8.34 8.13 -15.67
C ALA A 181 -7.06 7.33 -15.40
N VAL A 182 -7.12 6.27 -14.59
CA VAL A 182 -5.98 5.37 -14.32
C VAL A 182 -5.47 4.69 -15.58
N PHE A 183 -6.36 4.30 -16.48
CA PHE A 183 -5.98 3.71 -17.78
C PHE A 183 -5.20 4.71 -18.65
N ILE A 184 -5.69 5.95 -18.76
CA ILE A 184 -5.03 7.02 -19.53
C ILE A 184 -3.70 7.41 -18.88
N GLU A 185 -3.65 7.49 -17.55
CA GLU A 185 -2.42 7.68 -16.79
C GLU A 185 -1.39 6.60 -17.12
N GLY A 186 -1.77 5.32 -17.06
CA GLY A 186 -0.87 4.20 -17.37
C GLY A 186 -0.30 4.31 -18.79
N LEU A 187 -1.09 4.75 -19.77
CA LEU A 187 -0.61 5.02 -21.14
C LEU A 187 0.36 6.20 -21.20
N ILE A 188 0.07 7.29 -20.48
CA ILE A 188 0.96 8.45 -20.38
C ILE A 188 2.29 8.02 -19.75
N PHE A 189 2.27 7.23 -18.68
CA PHE A 189 3.49 6.71 -18.07
C PHE A 189 4.25 5.76 -18.95
N LEU A 190 3.55 4.91 -19.70
CA LEU A 190 4.19 4.02 -20.64
C LEU A 190 4.94 4.83 -21.70
N ALA A 191 4.32 5.89 -22.24
CA ALA A 191 4.95 6.80 -23.19
C ALA A 191 6.14 7.57 -22.58
N ILE A 192 5.99 8.16 -21.39
CA ILE A 192 7.07 8.91 -20.72
C ILE A 192 8.24 7.98 -20.35
N SER A 193 7.93 6.77 -19.89
CA SER A 193 8.94 5.74 -19.59
C SER A 193 9.65 5.35 -20.88
N ALA A 194 8.92 5.14 -21.99
CA ALA A 194 9.49 4.75 -23.27
C ALA A 194 10.48 5.78 -23.85
N VAL A 195 10.25 7.07 -23.61
CA VAL A 195 11.15 8.16 -24.02
C VAL A 195 12.33 8.33 -23.05
N GLY A 196 12.33 7.64 -21.89
CA GLY A 196 13.36 7.77 -20.87
C GLY A 196 13.28 9.05 -20.03
N LEU A 197 12.17 9.80 -20.13
CA LEU A 197 11.95 11.03 -19.38
C LEU A 197 11.60 10.79 -17.91
N ARG A 198 11.08 9.60 -17.57
CA ARG A 198 10.62 9.29 -16.21
C ARG A 198 11.73 9.37 -15.16
N ALA A 199 12.95 8.91 -15.50
CA ALA A 199 14.11 9.02 -14.62
C ALA A 199 14.53 10.48 -14.36
N ARG A 200 14.29 11.39 -15.32
CA ARG A 200 14.55 12.83 -15.13
C ARG A 200 13.49 13.46 -14.23
N PHE A 201 12.21 13.11 -14.40
CA PHE A 201 11.14 13.55 -13.51
C PHE A 201 11.36 13.09 -12.06
N ALA A 202 11.82 11.85 -11.87
CA ALA A 202 12.21 11.31 -10.57
C ALA A 202 13.28 12.15 -9.85
N LYS A 203 14.17 12.82 -10.59
CA LYS A 203 15.24 13.69 -10.06
C LYS A 203 14.73 15.11 -9.74
N LEU A 204 13.56 15.52 -10.23
CA LEU A 204 12.96 16.83 -9.91
C LEU A 204 12.31 16.85 -8.52
N VAL A 205 11.99 15.68 -7.98
CA VAL A 205 11.34 15.56 -6.67
C VAL A 205 12.36 15.80 -5.57
N PRO A 206 12.09 16.70 -4.61
CA PRO A 206 12.96 16.89 -3.45
C PRO A 206 13.20 15.59 -2.70
N LYS A 207 14.48 15.28 -2.41
CA LYS A 207 14.88 14.10 -1.62
C LYS A 207 14.10 13.95 -0.30
N PRO A 208 13.90 14.99 0.56
CA PRO A 208 13.17 14.83 1.80
C PRO A 208 11.72 14.42 1.57
N VAL A 209 11.04 15.04 0.60
CA VAL A 209 9.67 14.68 0.21
C VAL A 209 9.64 13.24 -0.27
N ARG A 210 10.45 12.88 -1.28
CA ARG A 210 10.50 11.53 -1.86
C ARG A 210 10.65 10.42 -0.81
N ILE A 211 11.54 10.62 0.18
CA ILE A 211 11.76 9.62 1.24
C ILE A 211 10.57 9.62 2.21
N SER A 212 10.13 10.80 2.68
CA SER A 212 8.99 10.95 3.60
C SER A 212 7.66 10.45 3.01
N SER A 213 7.48 10.49 1.70
CA SER A 213 6.30 9.95 1.01
C SER A 213 6.09 8.47 1.37
N SER A 214 7.14 7.66 1.35
CA SER A 214 7.04 6.22 1.67
C SER A 214 6.56 5.99 3.10
N ALA A 215 7.16 6.67 4.08
CA ALA A 215 6.75 6.52 5.48
C ALA A 215 5.38 7.15 5.76
N GLY A 216 5.01 8.21 5.04
CA GLY A 216 3.69 8.84 5.13
C GLY A 216 2.58 7.90 4.63
N ILE A 217 2.83 7.20 3.51
CA ILE A 217 1.94 6.14 3.01
C ILE A 217 1.86 5.01 4.05
N GLY A 218 2.98 4.59 4.64
CA GLY A 218 2.98 3.60 5.72
C GLY A 218 2.16 4.02 6.94
N LEU A 219 2.27 5.28 7.37
CA LEU A 219 1.48 5.83 8.47
C LEU A 219 -0.01 5.90 8.12
N PHE A 220 -0.35 6.25 6.88
CA PHE A 220 -1.72 6.23 6.38
C PHE A 220 -2.31 4.82 6.36
N LEU A 221 -1.55 3.81 5.94
CA LEU A 221 -1.98 2.41 5.97
C LEU A 221 -2.14 1.90 7.41
N ALA A 222 -1.23 2.26 8.30
CA ALA A 222 -1.37 1.94 9.73
C ALA A 222 -2.65 2.57 10.29
N PHE A 223 -2.97 3.82 9.90
CA PHE A 223 -4.20 4.49 10.30
C PHE A 223 -5.46 3.75 9.79
N ILE A 224 -5.47 3.31 8.52
CA ILE A 224 -6.55 2.45 7.97
C ILE A 224 -6.67 1.14 8.77
N GLY A 225 -5.54 0.50 9.10
CA GLY A 225 -5.51 -0.72 9.89
C GLY A 225 -5.99 -0.57 11.34
N LEU A 226 -6.03 0.66 11.87
CA LEU A 226 -6.59 0.96 13.18
C LEU A 226 -8.11 1.21 13.14
N GLN A 227 -8.68 1.53 11.98
CA GLN A 227 -10.12 1.79 11.83
C GLN A 227 -10.94 0.50 11.85
N SER A 228 -12.25 0.61 12.08
CA SER A 228 -13.16 -0.54 12.14
C SER A 228 -13.52 -1.11 10.77
N SER A 229 -13.56 -0.28 9.72
CA SER A 229 -13.98 -0.71 8.38
C SER A 229 -12.99 -1.67 7.73
N GLN A 230 -11.69 -1.47 7.95
CA GLN A 230 -10.62 -2.19 7.26
C GLN A 230 -9.57 -2.80 8.20
N GLY A 231 -9.81 -2.76 9.51
CA GLY A 231 -8.77 -3.04 10.49
C GLY A 231 -9.27 -3.59 11.82
N ILE A 232 -8.48 -3.39 12.87
CA ILE A 232 -8.78 -3.93 14.21
C ILE A 232 -9.89 -3.15 14.92
N GLY A 233 -10.23 -1.94 14.46
CA GLY A 233 -11.26 -1.10 15.07
C GLY A 233 -10.85 -0.45 16.40
N LEU A 234 -9.58 -0.10 16.57
CA LEU A 234 -9.09 0.62 17.75
C LEU A 234 -9.53 2.08 17.78
N VAL A 235 -9.60 2.74 16.61
CA VAL A 235 -9.98 4.16 16.50
C VAL A 235 -11.34 4.30 15.82
N GLY A 236 -12.11 5.28 16.28
CA GLY A 236 -13.39 5.67 15.71
C GLY A 236 -13.50 7.19 15.55
N TYR A 237 -14.54 7.63 14.87
CA TYR A 237 -14.82 9.05 14.66
C TYR A 237 -15.42 9.70 15.91
N ASN A 238 -15.09 10.97 16.12
CA ASN A 238 -15.77 11.83 17.08
C ASN A 238 -15.90 13.24 16.51
N GLY A 239 -17.12 13.81 16.48
CA GLY A 239 -17.34 15.14 15.92
C GLY A 239 -16.61 16.29 16.64
N SER A 240 -16.16 16.09 17.88
CA SER A 240 -15.43 17.09 18.68
C SER A 240 -13.91 16.97 18.57
N THR A 241 -13.39 15.75 18.50
CA THR A 241 -11.94 15.48 18.53
C THR A 241 -11.40 14.88 17.23
N LEU A 242 -12.26 14.67 16.22
CA LEU A 242 -12.06 13.90 14.99
C LEU A 242 -11.83 12.39 15.22
N LEU A 243 -11.05 12.04 16.23
CA LEU A 243 -10.67 10.68 16.61
C LEU A 243 -11.03 10.38 18.07
N THR A 244 -11.54 9.18 18.32
CA THR A 244 -11.82 8.65 19.66
C THR A 244 -11.45 7.17 19.76
N LEU A 245 -11.47 6.63 20.96
CA LEU A 245 -11.31 5.21 21.23
C LEU A 245 -12.52 4.42 20.68
N GLY A 246 -12.24 3.44 19.84
CA GLY A 246 -13.19 2.47 19.30
C GLY A 246 -13.21 1.18 20.11
N GLY A 247 -13.36 0.05 19.42
CA GLY A 247 -13.25 -1.27 20.02
C GLY A 247 -14.42 -1.65 20.92
N CYS A 248 -15.60 -1.04 20.73
CA CYS A 248 -16.77 -1.31 21.56
C CYS A 248 -17.68 -2.40 20.95
N PRO A 249 -18.40 -3.17 21.77
CA PRO A 249 -19.32 -4.21 21.30
C PRO A 249 -20.48 -3.57 20.54
N VAL A 250 -21.09 -4.29 19.59
CA VAL A 250 -22.12 -3.77 18.68
C VAL A 250 -23.28 -3.08 19.41
N SER A 251 -23.66 -3.54 20.60
CA SER A 251 -24.69 -2.93 21.45
C SER A 251 -24.36 -1.55 22.00
N SER A 252 -23.08 -1.18 22.09
CA SER A 252 -22.59 0.08 22.65
C SER A 252 -22.13 1.06 21.57
N ARG A 253 -22.40 0.72 20.30
CA ARG A 253 -22.07 1.49 19.11
C ARG A 253 -23.24 2.40 18.76
N VAL A 254 -22.97 3.69 18.55
CA VAL A 254 -24.00 4.65 18.13
C VAL A 254 -23.59 5.25 16.80
N ALA A 255 -24.52 5.19 15.85
CA ALA A 255 -24.34 5.81 14.55
C ALA A 255 -24.41 7.34 14.69
N VAL A 256 -23.49 8.04 14.03
CA VAL A 256 -23.41 9.51 14.11
C VAL A 256 -24.09 10.10 12.88
N ALA A 257 -25.08 10.97 13.09
CA ALA A 257 -25.77 11.64 12.00
C ALA A 257 -25.31 13.10 11.87
N PRO A 258 -25.08 13.61 10.65
CA PRO A 258 -24.71 15.00 10.44
C PRO A 258 -25.90 15.91 10.74
N VAL A 259 -25.66 16.94 11.55
CA VAL A 259 -26.69 17.85 12.07
C VAL A 259 -26.33 19.31 11.79
N LEU A 260 -27.31 20.08 11.34
CA LEU A 260 -27.30 21.55 11.29
C LEU A 260 -27.73 22.08 12.64
N THR A 261 -26.91 22.94 13.21
CA THR A 261 -27.27 23.77 14.37
C THR A 261 -27.75 25.12 13.84
N PHE A 262 -29.02 25.41 14.05
CA PHE A 262 -29.58 26.72 13.72
C PHE A 262 -29.19 27.75 14.80
N PRO A 263 -29.14 29.05 14.45
CA PRO A 263 -28.80 30.11 15.41
C PRO A 263 -29.72 30.20 16.64
N ASN A 264 -30.91 29.58 16.57
CA ASN A 264 -31.87 29.47 17.66
C ASN A 264 -31.57 28.30 18.64
N GLY A 265 -30.45 27.58 18.45
CA GLY A 265 -30.07 26.41 19.25
C GLY A 265 -30.81 25.11 18.90
N THR A 266 -31.72 25.14 17.93
CA THR A 266 -32.35 23.91 17.42
C THR A 266 -31.41 23.16 16.50
N VAL A 267 -31.46 21.82 16.58
CA VAL A 267 -30.64 20.93 15.78
C VAL A 267 -31.54 20.18 14.81
N SER A 268 -31.27 20.22 13.51
CA SER A 268 -31.92 19.34 12.53
C SER A 268 -30.89 18.50 11.80
N LEU A 269 -31.27 17.31 11.36
CA LEU A 269 -30.44 16.54 10.44
C LEU A 269 -30.21 17.34 9.16
N ILE A 270 -29.01 17.28 8.58
CA ILE A 270 -28.75 17.85 7.25
C ILE A 270 -29.68 17.13 6.25
N PRO A 271 -30.50 17.84 5.45
CA PRO A 271 -31.27 17.21 4.39
C PRO A 271 -30.33 16.48 3.41
N GLY A 272 -30.47 15.16 3.28
CA GLY A 272 -29.55 14.31 2.51
C GLY A 272 -28.28 13.86 3.27
N GLY A 273 -28.17 14.16 4.55
CA GLY A 273 -27.10 13.67 5.42
C GLY A 273 -27.31 12.21 5.81
N ALA A 274 -26.45 11.32 5.32
CA ALA A 274 -26.47 9.91 5.71
C ALA A 274 -26.07 9.75 7.19
N VAL A 275 -26.79 8.90 7.93
CA VAL A 275 -26.31 8.43 9.24
C VAL A 275 -25.04 7.64 8.97
N SER A 276 -23.91 8.09 9.52
CA SER A 276 -22.62 7.47 9.28
C SER A 276 -22.52 6.12 10.01
N ASP A 277 -21.90 5.13 9.35
CA ASP A 277 -21.36 3.89 9.96
C ASP A 277 -20.29 4.19 11.02
N SER A 278 -19.91 5.45 11.20
CA SER A 278 -18.94 5.88 12.20
C SER A 278 -19.51 5.82 13.61
N ILE A 279 -19.33 4.63 14.17
CA ILE A 279 -19.65 4.19 15.52
C ILE A 279 -18.96 5.08 16.56
N TYR A 280 -19.73 5.96 17.20
CA TYR A 280 -19.35 6.53 18.48
C TYR A 280 -19.49 5.44 19.55
N CYS A 281 -18.45 5.24 20.35
CA CYS A 281 -18.54 4.37 21.50
C CYS A 281 -19.11 5.12 22.70
N LEU A 282 -20.31 4.74 23.14
CA LEU A 282 -20.98 5.38 24.30
C LEU A 282 -20.13 5.30 25.59
N ASN A 283 -19.48 4.15 25.83
CA ASN A 283 -18.93 3.82 27.15
C ASN A 283 -17.39 3.79 27.26
N HIS A 284 -16.63 4.31 26.27
CA HIS A 284 -15.14 4.36 26.30
C HIS A 284 -14.42 3.03 26.69
N ARG A 285 -15.03 1.87 26.45
CA ARG A 285 -14.45 0.55 26.83
C ARG A 285 -14.16 -0.33 25.62
N MET A 286 -12.92 -0.82 25.53
CA MET A 286 -12.46 -1.78 24.51
C MET A 286 -12.95 -3.21 24.82
N GLU A 287 -14.26 -3.45 24.72
CA GLU A 287 -14.88 -4.76 25.01
C GLU A 287 -15.21 -5.58 23.74
N SER A 288 -14.87 -5.08 22.54
CA SER A 288 -15.15 -5.77 21.29
C SER A 288 -14.28 -7.03 21.14
N PRO A 289 -14.89 -8.20 20.91
CA PRO A 289 -14.15 -9.45 20.79
C PRO A 289 -13.34 -9.52 19.49
N THR A 290 -13.81 -8.92 18.40
CA THR A 290 -13.08 -8.87 17.11
C THR A 290 -11.83 -8.00 17.22
N PHE A 291 -11.90 -6.89 17.95
CA PHE A 291 -10.73 -6.06 18.26
C PHE A 291 -9.65 -6.84 19.00
N TRP A 292 -10.00 -7.51 20.11
CA TRP A 292 -9.04 -8.29 20.90
C TRP A 292 -8.42 -9.44 20.11
N LEU A 293 -9.20 -10.10 19.26
CA LEU A 293 -8.66 -11.12 18.36
C LEU A 293 -7.64 -10.52 17.38
N GLY A 294 -7.94 -9.35 16.81
CA GLY A 294 -7.00 -8.59 15.99
C GLY A 294 -5.71 -8.21 16.74
N VAL A 295 -5.82 -7.79 18.00
CA VAL A 295 -4.65 -7.50 18.86
C VAL A 295 -3.80 -8.74 19.09
N VAL A 296 -4.41 -9.91 19.33
CA VAL A 296 -3.65 -11.17 19.44
C VAL A 296 -2.94 -11.48 18.11
N GLY A 297 -3.61 -11.27 16.98
CA GLY A 297 -3.00 -11.35 15.65
C GLY A 297 -1.78 -10.44 15.51
N PHE A 298 -1.88 -9.18 15.94
CA PHE A 298 -0.76 -8.23 15.97
C PHE A 298 0.42 -8.74 16.78
N VAL A 299 0.16 -9.22 18.00
CA VAL A 299 1.21 -9.74 18.90
C VAL A 299 1.92 -10.95 18.28
N ILE A 300 1.17 -11.86 17.64
CA ILE A 300 1.75 -13.02 16.95
C ILE A 300 2.70 -12.56 15.84
N ILE A 301 2.25 -11.64 14.97
CA ILE A 301 3.09 -11.16 13.87
C ILE A 301 4.31 -10.42 14.41
N ALA A 302 4.12 -9.52 15.39
CA ALA A 302 5.21 -8.77 16.01
C ALA A 302 6.27 -9.71 16.61
N TYR A 303 5.84 -10.74 17.34
CA TYR A 303 6.75 -11.74 17.90
C TYR A 303 7.48 -12.53 16.80
N CYS A 304 6.77 -12.96 15.76
CA CYS A 304 7.38 -13.63 14.61
C CYS A 304 8.40 -12.74 13.88
N LEU A 305 8.12 -11.45 13.73
CA LEU A 305 9.04 -10.47 13.13
C LEU A 305 10.29 -10.28 14.01
N VAL A 306 10.14 -10.16 15.33
CA VAL A 306 11.27 -10.08 16.28
C VAL A 306 12.17 -11.31 16.19
N LYS A 307 11.58 -12.50 16.03
CA LYS A 307 12.32 -13.76 15.85
C LYS A 307 12.82 -13.99 14.42
N ASN A 308 12.62 -13.04 13.49
CA ASN A 308 12.94 -13.17 12.08
C ASN A 308 12.38 -14.46 11.44
N ILE A 309 11.18 -14.86 11.83
CA ILE A 309 10.49 -16.01 11.26
C ILE A 309 9.96 -15.63 9.87
N LYS A 310 10.19 -16.51 8.89
CA LYS A 310 9.76 -16.30 7.49
C LYS A 310 8.25 -16.35 7.39
N GLY A 311 7.65 -15.42 6.64
CA GLY A 311 6.19 -15.34 6.53
C GLY A 311 5.50 -14.89 7.82
N ALA A 312 6.20 -14.15 8.69
CA ALA A 312 5.68 -13.66 9.98
C ALA A 312 4.26 -13.08 9.91
N MET A 313 3.95 -12.32 8.86
CA MET A 313 2.64 -11.69 8.66
C MET A 313 1.51 -12.70 8.47
N ILE A 314 1.77 -13.83 7.78
CA ILE A 314 0.75 -14.85 7.52
C ILE A 314 0.31 -15.54 8.79
N TYR A 315 1.21 -15.83 9.72
CA TYR A 315 0.83 -16.58 10.92
C TYR A 315 -0.24 -15.87 11.74
N GLY A 316 -0.16 -14.54 11.87
CA GLY A 316 -1.20 -13.76 12.52
C GLY A 316 -2.51 -13.72 11.74
N ILE A 317 -2.44 -13.50 10.41
CA ILE A 317 -3.63 -13.51 9.54
C ILE A 317 -4.34 -14.86 9.63
N LEU A 318 -3.61 -15.97 9.48
CA LEU A 318 -4.16 -17.32 9.56
C LEU A 318 -4.75 -17.61 10.92
N PHE A 319 -4.06 -17.23 12.01
CA PHE A 319 -4.58 -17.43 13.35
C PHE A 319 -5.93 -16.72 13.55
N VAL A 320 -6.00 -15.42 13.24
CA VAL A 320 -7.22 -14.63 13.37
C VAL A 320 -8.32 -15.18 12.46
N THR A 321 -7.98 -15.51 11.21
CA THR A 321 -8.93 -16.02 10.21
C THR A 321 -9.51 -17.38 10.63
N ILE A 322 -8.67 -18.33 11.05
CA ILE A 322 -9.12 -19.66 11.50
C ILE A 322 -10.04 -19.55 12.71
N VAL A 323 -9.70 -18.70 13.69
CA VAL A 323 -10.56 -18.45 14.85
C VAL A 323 -11.90 -17.81 14.42
N SER A 324 -11.88 -16.98 13.39
CA SER A 324 -13.07 -16.29 12.86
C SER A 324 -13.95 -17.19 11.97
N TRP A 325 -13.50 -18.38 11.56
CA TRP A 325 -14.32 -19.33 10.80
C TRP A 325 -15.29 -20.13 11.68
N PHE A 326 -15.10 -20.13 13.01
CA PHE A 326 -15.99 -20.84 13.92
C PHE A 326 -17.32 -20.09 14.10
N ARG A 327 -18.38 -20.60 13.47
CA ARG A 327 -19.73 -20.00 13.43
C ARG A 327 -20.36 -19.69 14.79
N ASN A 328 -20.04 -20.46 15.83
CA ASN A 328 -20.66 -20.33 17.15
C ASN A 328 -19.93 -19.34 18.08
N THR A 329 -19.13 -18.42 17.52
CA THR A 329 -18.33 -17.47 18.29
C THR A 329 -18.76 -16.03 17.99
N SER A 330 -18.48 -15.10 18.92
CA SER A 330 -18.75 -13.67 18.75
C SER A 330 -17.81 -12.96 17.76
N VAL A 331 -16.84 -13.70 17.21
CA VAL A 331 -15.82 -13.23 16.26
C VAL A 331 -15.98 -13.89 14.89
N THR A 332 -17.15 -14.47 14.62
CA THR A 332 -17.40 -15.21 13.37
C THR A 332 -17.54 -14.28 12.17
N GLU A 333 -16.86 -14.62 11.07
CA GLU A 333 -17.11 -14.03 9.74
C GLU A 333 -18.39 -14.60 9.08
N PHE A 334 -18.88 -15.73 9.61
CA PHE A 334 -20.09 -16.40 9.13
C PHE A 334 -21.19 -16.38 10.20
N PRO A 335 -21.83 -15.22 10.46
CA PRO A 335 -22.94 -15.13 11.40
C PRO A 335 -24.14 -15.94 10.90
N ASN A 336 -25.00 -16.43 11.81
CA ASN A 336 -26.22 -17.19 11.49
C ASN A 336 -27.32 -16.25 10.93
N THR A 337 -27.05 -15.74 9.74
CA THR A 337 -27.88 -14.82 8.95
C THR A 337 -27.82 -15.29 7.51
N GLU A 338 -28.81 -14.96 6.68
CA GLU A 338 -28.83 -15.37 5.26
C GLU A 338 -27.54 -14.97 4.51
N THR A 339 -26.96 -13.81 4.87
CA THR A 339 -25.71 -13.32 4.31
C THR A 339 -24.50 -14.17 4.74
N GLY A 340 -24.42 -14.52 6.03
CA GLY A 340 -23.36 -15.39 6.56
C GLY A 340 -23.46 -16.83 6.07
N ASP A 341 -24.68 -17.35 5.85
CA ASP A 341 -24.90 -18.67 5.25
C ASP A 341 -24.44 -18.72 3.80
N ALA A 342 -24.78 -17.72 2.99
CA ALA A 342 -24.30 -17.63 1.61
C ALA A 342 -22.77 -17.49 1.51
N ALA A 343 -22.15 -16.74 2.44
CA ALA A 343 -20.70 -16.64 2.53
C ALA A 343 -20.05 -17.98 2.91
N PHE A 344 -20.66 -18.73 3.84
CA PHE A 344 -20.18 -20.05 4.24
C PHE A 344 -20.33 -21.11 3.14
N GLU A 345 -21.42 -21.09 2.38
CA GLU A 345 -21.58 -21.96 1.21
C GLU A 345 -20.54 -21.69 0.13
N TYR A 346 -20.20 -20.42 -0.08
CA TYR A 346 -19.12 -20.05 -0.98
C TYR A 346 -17.76 -20.53 -0.46
N PHE A 347 -17.49 -20.35 0.83
CA PHE A 347 -16.28 -20.84 1.49
C PHE A 347 -16.12 -22.38 1.37
N LYS A 348 -17.21 -23.15 1.45
CA LYS A 348 -17.18 -24.61 1.24
C LYS A 348 -16.68 -25.01 -0.14
N LYS A 349 -16.85 -24.14 -1.15
CA LYS A 349 -16.23 -24.32 -2.47
C LYS A 349 -14.76 -23.93 -2.35
N ILE A 350 -13.96 -24.79 -1.71
CA ILE A 350 -12.53 -24.53 -1.40
C ILE A 350 -11.74 -24.13 -2.65
N VAL A 351 -12.10 -24.70 -3.80
CA VAL A 351 -11.55 -24.38 -5.11
C VAL A 351 -12.68 -24.00 -6.05
N ASP A 352 -12.69 -22.74 -6.48
CA ASP A 352 -13.60 -22.23 -7.52
C ASP A 352 -12.89 -21.14 -8.32
N VAL A 353 -13.01 -21.20 -9.64
CA VAL A 353 -12.44 -20.18 -10.54
C VAL A 353 -13.54 -19.19 -10.87
N HIS A 354 -13.57 -18.10 -10.13
CA HIS A 354 -14.52 -17.02 -10.36
C HIS A 354 -14.09 -16.23 -11.60
N VAL A 355 -14.97 -16.14 -12.60
CA VAL A 355 -14.73 -15.31 -13.79
C VAL A 355 -15.24 -13.91 -13.51
N ILE A 356 -14.41 -12.90 -13.81
CA ILE A 356 -14.76 -11.49 -13.65
C ILE A 356 -15.99 -11.16 -14.52
N LYS A 357 -17.07 -10.65 -13.91
CA LYS A 357 -18.30 -10.29 -14.63
C LYS A 357 -18.52 -8.79 -14.73
N ASN A 358 -18.25 -8.05 -13.66
CA ASN A 358 -18.71 -6.68 -13.52
C ASN A 358 -17.58 -5.65 -13.62
N THR A 359 -16.34 -6.01 -13.29
CA THR A 359 -15.22 -5.04 -13.22
C THR A 359 -14.35 -4.99 -14.48
N ALA A 360 -14.19 -6.11 -15.18
CA ALA A 360 -13.34 -6.18 -16.37
C ALA A 360 -13.91 -5.31 -17.50
N GLY A 361 -13.09 -4.41 -18.03
CA GLY A 361 -13.47 -3.50 -19.10
C GLY A 361 -14.49 -2.43 -18.69
N ALA A 362 -14.72 -2.22 -17.40
CA ALA A 362 -15.67 -1.22 -16.88
C ALA A 362 -15.15 0.22 -17.00
N LEU A 363 -14.56 0.58 -18.14
CA LEU A 363 -14.01 1.91 -18.43
C LEU A 363 -15.08 2.81 -19.05
N SER A 364 -15.29 4.00 -18.48
CA SER A 364 -16.20 5.00 -19.05
C SER A 364 -15.49 6.32 -19.32
N PHE A 365 -15.33 6.63 -20.61
CA PHE A 365 -14.73 7.87 -21.11
C PHE A 365 -15.72 9.04 -21.20
N GLN A 366 -16.98 8.84 -20.80
CA GLN A 366 -18.02 9.89 -20.84
C GLN A 366 -17.66 11.09 -19.94
N GLY A 367 -16.86 10.87 -18.90
CA GLY A 367 -16.44 11.90 -17.96
C GLY A 367 -15.25 12.76 -18.40
N ILE A 368 -14.59 12.48 -19.53
CA ILE A 368 -13.36 13.18 -19.96
C ILE A 368 -13.56 14.70 -20.07
N THR A 369 -14.75 15.15 -20.47
CA THR A 369 -15.05 16.57 -20.65
C THR A 369 -15.28 17.32 -19.33
N LYS A 370 -15.40 16.61 -18.20
CA LYS A 370 -15.68 17.21 -16.89
C LYS A 370 -14.38 17.61 -16.20
N GLY A 371 -14.35 18.79 -15.57
CA GLY A 371 -13.19 19.28 -14.82
C GLY A 371 -12.64 18.30 -13.76
N PRO A 372 -13.48 17.64 -12.93
CA PRO A 372 -13.01 16.67 -11.93
C PRO A 372 -12.18 15.52 -12.51
N PHE A 373 -12.47 15.08 -13.74
CA PHE A 373 -11.72 14.02 -14.40
C PHE A 373 -10.23 14.38 -14.56
N TRP A 374 -9.95 15.61 -15.02
CA TRP A 374 -8.57 16.08 -15.21
C TRP A 374 -7.84 16.29 -13.89
N VAL A 375 -8.55 16.74 -12.84
CA VAL A 375 -7.99 16.83 -11.50
C VAL A 375 -7.59 15.44 -10.99
N ALA A 376 -8.46 14.44 -11.14
CA ALA A 376 -8.16 13.06 -10.76
C ALA A 376 -6.98 12.50 -11.57
N LEU A 377 -6.98 12.66 -12.91
CA LEU A 377 -5.92 12.18 -13.80
C LEU A 377 -4.55 12.79 -13.44
N ILE A 378 -4.48 14.11 -13.29
CA ILE A 378 -3.22 14.79 -12.90
C ILE A 378 -2.79 14.32 -11.51
N THR A 379 -3.75 14.11 -10.61
CA THR A 379 -3.45 13.68 -9.25
C THR A 379 -2.87 12.28 -9.18
N PHE A 380 -3.49 11.31 -9.86
CA PHE A 380 -2.90 9.97 -9.99
C PHE A 380 -1.50 10.05 -10.60
N LEU A 381 -1.35 10.79 -11.70
CA LEU A 381 -0.06 10.94 -12.39
C LEU A 381 1.07 11.43 -11.46
N TYR A 382 0.84 12.42 -10.60
CA TYR A 382 1.92 12.86 -9.71
C TYR A 382 2.09 11.94 -8.48
N VAL A 383 0.99 11.40 -7.93
CA VAL A 383 1.03 10.48 -6.79
C VAL A 383 1.79 9.21 -7.17
N ASP A 384 1.45 8.59 -8.30
CA ASP A 384 2.08 7.36 -8.79
C ASP A 384 3.53 7.60 -9.23
N ILE A 385 3.87 8.77 -9.81
CA ILE A 385 5.28 9.11 -10.04
C ILE A 385 6.06 9.07 -8.73
N LEU A 386 5.52 9.67 -7.68
CA LEU A 386 6.21 9.80 -6.40
C LEU A 386 6.29 8.48 -5.64
N ASP A 387 5.18 7.72 -5.63
CA ASP A 387 5.10 6.42 -4.98
C ASP A 387 5.98 5.40 -5.69
N THR A 388 5.77 5.14 -6.99
CA THR A 388 6.58 4.18 -7.75
C THR A 388 8.06 4.54 -7.74
N THR A 389 8.41 5.82 -7.91
CA THR A 389 9.83 6.22 -7.87
C THR A 389 10.42 6.02 -6.48
N GLY A 390 9.70 6.40 -5.43
CA GLY A 390 10.15 6.24 -4.05
C GLY A 390 10.36 4.77 -3.68
N THR A 391 9.40 3.91 -4.01
CA THR A 391 9.44 2.48 -3.71
C THR A 391 10.50 1.75 -4.54
N LEU A 392 10.54 1.93 -5.87
CA LEU A 392 11.56 1.31 -6.73
C LEU A 392 12.97 1.71 -6.29
N TYR A 393 13.20 2.99 -6.02
CA TYR A 393 14.52 3.45 -5.62
C TYR A 393 14.91 2.94 -4.23
N SER A 394 13.99 2.95 -3.26
CA SER A 394 14.22 2.39 -1.94
C SER A 394 14.54 0.90 -2.00
N MET A 395 13.81 0.13 -2.80
CA MET A 395 14.03 -1.31 -2.97
C MET A 395 15.30 -1.63 -3.76
N ALA A 396 15.59 -0.87 -4.82
CA ALA A 396 16.84 -1.01 -5.56
C ALA A 396 18.04 -0.72 -4.66
N ARG A 397 17.96 0.33 -3.82
CA ARG A 397 19.01 0.66 -2.84
C ARG A 397 19.16 -0.44 -1.80
N PHE A 398 18.04 -0.95 -1.30
CA PHE A 398 18.01 -2.04 -0.32
C PHE A 398 18.60 -3.35 -0.89
N ALA A 399 18.41 -3.61 -2.19
CA ALA A 399 19.00 -4.73 -2.90
C ALA A 399 20.48 -4.51 -3.29
N GLY A 400 20.99 -3.29 -3.17
CA GLY A 400 22.36 -2.93 -3.55
C GLY A 400 22.56 -2.71 -5.06
N PHE A 401 21.52 -2.29 -5.78
CA PHE A 401 21.56 -2.04 -7.23
C PHE A 401 21.69 -0.56 -7.63
N VAL A 402 21.78 0.35 -6.66
CA VAL A 402 21.85 1.79 -6.92
C VAL A 402 23.29 2.25 -7.03
N ASP A 403 23.60 2.91 -8.14
CA ASP A 403 24.91 3.50 -8.44
C ASP A 403 25.08 4.90 -7.79
N GLU A 404 26.29 5.44 -7.80
CA GLU A 404 26.62 6.77 -7.23
C GLU A 404 25.81 7.93 -7.86
N ASN A 405 25.42 7.78 -9.13
CA ASN A 405 24.58 8.75 -9.84
C ASN A 405 23.10 8.71 -9.44
N GLY A 406 22.73 7.79 -8.56
CA GLY A 406 21.35 7.54 -8.15
C GLY A 406 20.50 6.94 -9.26
N ASP A 407 21.10 6.13 -10.13
CA ASP A 407 20.41 5.29 -11.11
C ASP A 407 20.61 3.80 -10.72
N PHE A 408 19.78 2.88 -11.22
CA PHE A 408 19.93 1.44 -10.92
C PHE A 408 19.78 0.55 -12.16
N GLU A 409 20.38 -0.65 -12.09
CA GLU A 409 20.36 -1.61 -13.21
C GLU A 409 18.91 -1.99 -13.57
N GLY A 410 18.55 -1.86 -14.86
CA GLY A 410 17.22 -2.22 -15.34
C GLY A 410 16.12 -1.19 -15.05
N GLN A 411 16.46 0.01 -14.56
CA GLN A 411 15.47 1.03 -14.17
C GLN A 411 14.41 1.34 -15.24
N TYR A 412 14.79 1.46 -16.51
CA TYR A 412 13.87 1.77 -17.59
C TYR A 412 12.81 0.66 -17.77
N PHE A 413 13.24 -0.60 -17.75
CA PHE A 413 12.34 -1.75 -17.85
C PHE A 413 11.48 -1.91 -16.60
N ALA A 414 12.01 -1.56 -15.42
CA ALA A 414 11.25 -1.57 -14.18
C ALA A 414 10.08 -0.57 -14.23
N PHE A 415 10.35 0.67 -14.64
CA PHE A 415 9.33 1.70 -14.82
C PHE A 415 8.33 1.36 -15.93
N MET A 416 8.79 0.75 -17.03
CA MET A 416 7.91 0.31 -18.10
C MET A 416 6.98 -0.83 -17.63
N SER A 417 7.52 -1.78 -16.86
CA SER A 417 6.74 -2.88 -16.27
C SER A 417 5.64 -2.37 -15.34
N ASP A 418 5.96 -1.38 -14.50
CA ASP A 418 5.01 -0.70 -13.63
C ASP A 418 3.88 -0.04 -14.45
N ALA A 419 4.22 0.75 -15.48
CA ALA A 419 3.23 1.40 -16.34
C ALA A 419 2.31 0.39 -17.08
N VAL A 420 2.87 -0.71 -17.59
CA VAL A 420 2.09 -1.80 -18.20
C VAL A 420 1.15 -2.43 -17.18
N SER A 421 1.59 -2.58 -15.94
CA SER A 421 0.77 -3.16 -14.86
C SER A 421 -0.39 -2.24 -14.49
N ILE A 422 -0.21 -0.92 -14.49
CA ILE A 422 -1.29 0.06 -14.29
C ILE A 422 -2.35 -0.06 -15.40
N VAL A 423 -1.92 -0.15 -16.66
CA VAL A 423 -2.82 -0.34 -17.82
C VAL A 423 -3.61 -1.65 -17.69
N VAL A 424 -2.93 -2.75 -17.35
CA VAL A 424 -3.60 -4.06 -17.18
C VAL A 424 -4.53 -4.05 -15.97
N GLY A 425 -4.12 -3.46 -14.85
CA GLY A 425 -4.93 -3.33 -13.64
C GLY A 425 -6.23 -2.58 -13.88
N SER A 426 -6.15 -1.40 -14.52
CA SER A 426 -7.33 -0.60 -14.86
C SER A 426 -8.27 -1.31 -15.84
N LEU A 427 -7.74 -2.07 -16.80
CA LEU A 427 -8.54 -2.91 -17.71
C LEU A 427 -9.28 -4.04 -16.99
N LEU A 428 -8.69 -4.60 -15.93
CA LEU A 428 -9.33 -5.62 -15.08
C LEU A 428 -10.27 -5.02 -14.02
N GLY A 429 -10.28 -3.69 -13.91
CA GLY A 429 -11.14 -2.92 -13.01
C GLY A 429 -10.60 -2.78 -11.59
N THR A 430 -9.28 -2.84 -11.40
CA THR A 430 -8.60 -2.55 -10.12
C THR A 430 -7.87 -1.20 -10.17
N SER A 431 -7.53 -0.68 -8.99
CA SER A 431 -6.69 0.51 -8.80
C SER A 431 -5.29 0.36 -9.42
N PRO A 432 -4.49 1.45 -9.51
CA PRO A 432 -3.14 1.40 -10.06
C PRO A 432 -2.27 0.33 -9.40
N VAL A 433 -1.54 -0.42 -10.21
CA VAL A 433 -0.61 -1.47 -9.79
C VAL A 433 0.78 -0.88 -9.71
N THR A 434 1.45 -1.03 -8.57
CA THR A 434 2.78 -0.49 -8.33
C THR A 434 3.71 -1.53 -7.72
N THR A 435 4.98 -1.17 -7.56
CA THR A 435 5.98 -2.00 -6.89
C THR A 435 5.77 -2.02 -5.38
N PHE A 436 5.71 -3.20 -4.80
CA PHE A 436 5.45 -3.38 -3.36
C PHE A 436 6.73 -3.41 -2.53
N ILE A 437 6.71 -2.70 -1.40
CA ILE A 437 7.85 -2.57 -0.49
C ILE A 437 8.11 -3.85 0.33
N GLU A 438 7.11 -4.71 0.45
CA GLU A 438 7.16 -6.04 1.09
C GLU A 438 8.12 -6.98 0.37
N SER A 439 8.45 -6.68 -0.89
CA SER A 439 9.54 -7.32 -1.65
C SER A 439 10.88 -7.24 -0.91
N SER A 440 11.06 -6.27 0.00
CA SER A 440 12.22 -6.18 0.91
C SER A 440 12.45 -7.47 1.71
N THR A 441 11.40 -8.23 2.05
CA THR A 441 11.54 -9.49 2.77
C THR A 441 12.14 -10.59 1.91
N GLY A 442 11.77 -10.69 0.63
CA GLY A 442 12.44 -11.58 -0.33
C GLY A 442 13.89 -11.17 -0.58
N ILE A 443 14.16 -9.86 -0.66
CA ILE A 443 15.52 -9.35 -0.79
C ILE A 443 16.37 -9.74 0.44
N ARG A 444 15.82 -9.61 1.66
CA ARG A 444 16.48 -10.08 2.90
C ARG A 444 16.75 -11.58 2.91
N GLU A 445 15.89 -12.36 2.25
CA GLU A 445 16.05 -13.82 2.11
C GLU A 445 17.11 -14.22 1.08
N GLY A 446 17.71 -13.25 0.37
CA GLY A 446 18.76 -13.44 -0.61
C GLY A 446 18.31 -13.31 -2.07
N GLY A 447 17.05 -12.91 -2.31
CA GLY A 447 16.53 -12.67 -3.65
C GLY A 447 17.18 -11.46 -4.31
N ARG A 448 17.72 -11.66 -5.51
CA ARG A 448 18.44 -10.62 -6.28
C ARG A 448 18.06 -10.58 -7.75
N THR A 449 17.21 -11.47 -8.24
CA THR A 449 16.86 -11.54 -9.67
C THR A 449 15.37 -11.54 -9.89
N GLY A 450 14.98 -11.39 -11.16
CA GLY A 450 13.61 -11.54 -11.60
C GLY A 450 13.00 -12.93 -11.33
N LEU A 451 13.80 -13.96 -11.00
CA LEU A 451 13.25 -15.26 -10.56
C LEU A 451 12.44 -15.14 -9.26
N THR A 452 12.84 -14.23 -8.37
CA THR A 452 12.06 -13.91 -7.16
C THR A 452 10.68 -13.38 -7.53
N ALA A 453 10.60 -12.44 -8.48
CA ALA A 453 9.33 -11.89 -8.97
C ALA A 453 8.49 -12.94 -9.72
N LEU A 454 9.13 -13.79 -10.56
CA LEU A 454 8.45 -14.90 -11.26
C LEU A 454 7.87 -15.93 -10.30
N THR A 455 8.58 -16.22 -9.21
CA THR A 455 8.10 -17.12 -8.17
C THR A 455 6.88 -16.50 -7.47
N ALA A 456 6.91 -15.21 -7.15
CA ALA A 456 5.73 -14.52 -6.62
C ALA A 456 4.55 -14.56 -7.61
N ALA A 457 4.81 -14.38 -8.90
CA ALA A 457 3.82 -14.52 -9.96
C ALA A 457 3.19 -15.92 -9.98
N LEU A 458 4.01 -16.98 -9.86
CA LEU A 458 3.49 -18.36 -9.77
C LEU A 458 2.54 -18.53 -8.57
N TYR A 459 2.84 -17.94 -7.42
CA TYR A 459 1.95 -18.00 -6.27
C TYR A 459 0.67 -17.18 -6.46
N PHE A 460 0.73 -16.02 -7.12
CA PHE A 460 -0.48 -15.31 -7.54
C PHE A 460 -1.32 -16.17 -8.48
N PHE A 461 -0.71 -16.84 -9.46
CA PHE A 461 -1.44 -17.79 -10.31
C PHE A 461 -2.12 -18.91 -9.49
N LEU A 462 -1.43 -19.48 -8.49
CA LEU A 462 -2.03 -20.48 -7.59
C LEU A 462 -3.17 -19.91 -6.76
N ALA A 463 -3.12 -18.63 -6.39
CA ALA A 463 -4.16 -17.96 -5.62
C ALA A 463 -5.50 -17.86 -6.38
N LEU A 464 -5.50 -17.88 -7.72
CA LEU A 464 -6.74 -17.91 -8.52
C LEU A 464 -7.65 -19.07 -8.15
N PHE A 465 -7.06 -20.24 -7.86
CA PHE A 465 -7.80 -21.45 -7.51
C PHE A 465 -8.33 -21.43 -6.08
N ILE A 466 -7.80 -20.57 -5.22
CA ILE A 466 -8.10 -20.52 -3.78
C ILE A 466 -8.89 -19.23 -3.43
N THR A 467 -9.47 -18.59 -4.45
CA THR A 467 -10.24 -17.33 -4.32
C THR A 467 -11.33 -17.40 -3.23
N PRO A 468 -12.14 -18.48 -3.11
CA PRO A 468 -13.19 -18.55 -2.09
C PRO A 468 -12.66 -18.53 -0.66
N LEU A 469 -11.48 -19.14 -0.44
CA LEU A 469 -10.80 -19.10 0.85
C LEU A 469 -10.33 -17.69 1.19
N LEU A 470 -9.76 -16.97 0.22
CA LEU A 470 -9.25 -15.62 0.39
C LEU A 470 -10.37 -14.60 0.63
N ALA A 471 -11.52 -14.79 0.00
CA ALA A 471 -12.70 -13.95 0.21
C ALA A 471 -13.27 -14.04 1.64
N SER A 472 -12.93 -15.10 2.39
CA SER A 472 -13.37 -15.31 3.78
C SER A 472 -12.46 -14.70 4.85
N ILE A 473 -11.42 -13.97 4.44
CA ILE A 473 -10.51 -13.31 5.38
C ILE A 473 -11.23 -12.06 5.94
N PRO A 474 -11.44 -11.99 7.26
CA PRO A 474 -12.15 -10.86 7.87
C PRO A 474 -11.26 -9.61 7.95
N ALA A 475 -11.87 -8.43 8.01
CA ALA A 475 -11.15 -7.15 8.08
C ALA A 475 -10.23 -7.04 9.32
N TRP A 476 -10.64 -7.58 10.47
CA TRP A 476 -9.81 -7.57 11.68
C TRP A 476 -8.60 -8.51 11.63
N ALA A 477 -8.52 -9.44 10.66
CA ALA A 477 -7.30 -10.21 10.39
C ALA A 477 -6.29 -9.41 9.55
N VAL A 478 -6.78 -8.46 8.75
CA VAL A 478 -6.01 -7.62 7.83
C VAL A 478 -5.38 -6.41 8.54
N GLY A 479 -6.06 -5.84 9.54
CA GLY A 479 -5.57 -4.68 10.28
C GLY A 479 -4.15 -4.82 10.86
N PRO A 480 -3.81 -5.93 11.56
CA PRO A 480 -2.50 -6.07 12.17
C PRO A 480 -1.31 -6.04 11.19
N PRO A 481 -1.34 -6.74 10.04
CA PRO A 481 -0.36 -6.54 8.97
C PRO A 481 -0.22 -5.08 8.53
N LEU A 482 -1.32 -4.35 8.30
CA LEU A 482 -1.26 -2.94 7.85
C LEU A 482 -0.51 -2.05 8.85
N ILE A 483 -0.74 -2.25 10.15
CA ILE A 483 -0.05 -1.52 11.22
C ILE A 483 1.46 -1.82 11.18
N LEU A 484 1.83 -3.09 11.02
CA LEU A 484 3.25 -3.51 10.98
C LEU A 484 3.96 -3.13 9.69
N VAL A 485 3.26 -3.07 8.56
CA VAL A 485 3.77 -2.49 7.31
C VAL A 485 4.15 -1.02 7.54
N GLY A 486 3.30 -0.25 8.24
CA GLY A 486 3.63 1.11 8.65
C GLY A 486 4.94 1.21 9.45
N VAL A 487 5.17 0.28 10.38
CA VAL A 487 6.43 0.18 11.14
C VAL A 487 7.62 -0.08 10.22
N MET A 488 7.49 -0.98 9.25
CA MET A 488 8.57 -1.30 8.31
C MET A 488 8.93 -0.11 7.41
N MET A 489 7.93 0.66 6.96
CA MET A 489 8.14 1.82 6.11
C MET A 489 8.74 3.01 6.87
N MET A 490 8.52 3.11 8.18
CA MET A 490 9.10 4.17 9.01
C MET A 490 10.64 4.15 9.02
N LYS A 491 11.27 3.00 8.71
CA LYS A 491 12.74 2.87 8.65
C LYS A 491 13.40 3.83 7.66
N SER A 492 12.72 4.21 6.58
CA SER A 492 13.27 5.14 5.58
C SER A 492 13.52 6.54 6.16
N MET A 493 12.92 6.88 7.31
CA MET A 493 13.05 8.21 7.94
C MET A 493 14.43 8.48 8.48
N VAL A 494 15.24 7.45 8.71
CA VAL A 494 16.64 7.59 9.12
C VAL A 494 17.49 8.22 8.00
N GLU A 495 17.03 8.20 6.75
CA GLU A 495 17.76 8.78 5.61
C GLU A 495 17.62 10.30 5.47
N ILE A 496 16.71 10.92 6.23
CA ILE A 496 16.49 12.37 6.22
C ILE A 496 17.41 13.02 7.25
N GLU A 497 18.07 14.10 6.86
CA GLU A 497 18.92 14.89 7.74
C GLU A 497 18.05 15.78 8.64
N TRP A 498 17.57 15.23 9.75
CA TRP A 498 16.70 15.92 10.70
C TRP A 498 17.33 17.15 11.38
N GLY A 499 18.66 17.29 11.32
CA GLY A 499 19.36 18.48 11.79
C GLY A 499 19.15 19.71 10.91
N ASP A 500 18.84 19.52 9.63
CA ASP A 500 18.52 20.62 8.71
C ASP A 500 17.01 20.82 8.63
N MET A 501 16.52 21.92 9.21
CA MET A 501 15.10 22.27 9.20
C MET A 501 14.53 22.47 7.80
N ARG A 502 15.36 22.80 6.80
CA ARG A 502 14.93 22.88 5.39
C ARG A 502 14.52 21.53 4.81
N GLN A 503 15.03 20.43 5.38
CA GLN A 503 14.68 19.06 5.01
C GLN A 503 13.66 18.45 5.98
N ALA A 504 13.83 18.68 7.28
CA ALA A 504 12.99 18.10 8.33
C ALA A 504 11.52 18.59 8.25
N ILE A 505 11.29 19.89 8.02
CA ILE A 505 9.93 20.46 8.00
C ILE A 505 9.12 19.90 6.82
N PRO A 506 9.59 19.95 5.55
CA PRO A 506 8.85 19.35 4.44
C PRO A 506 8.57 17.87 4.63
N ALA A 507 9.53 17.12 5.17
CA ALA A 507 9.34 15.70 5.48
C ALA A 507 8.24 15.48 6.51
N PHE A 508 8.28 16.20 7.64
CA PHE A 508 7.28 16.08 8.70
C PHE A 508 5.86 16.45 8.21
N ILE A 509 5.73 17.53 7.44
CA ILE A 509 4.46 17.95 6.86
C ILE A 509 3.91 16.88 5.91
N THR A 510 4.78 16.28 5.09
CA THR A 510 4.41 15.16 4.22
C THR A 510 3.86 13.98 5.03
N LEU A 511 4.53 13.60 6.13
CA LEU A 511 4.13 12.48 6.98
C LEU A 511 2.77 12.68 7.65
N ILE A 512 2.57 13.85 8.27
CA ILE A 512 1.40 14.07 9.12
C ILE A 512 0.13 14.34 8.31
N LEU A 513 0.25 15.04 7.18
CA LEU A 513 -0.91 15.39 6.37
C LEU A 513 -1.56 14.17 5.71
N MET A 514 -0.80 13.17 5.26
CA MET A 514 -1.37 12.00 4.59
C MET A 514 -2.49 11.29 5.40
N PRO A 515 -2.27 10.84 6.64
CA PRO A 515 -3.33 10.23 7.45
C PRO A 515 -4.38 11.23 7.89
N MET A 516 -3.99 12.46 8.24
CA MET A 516 -4.93 13.44 8.80
C MET A 516 -5.91 14.01 7.77
N THR A 517 -5.49 14.14 6.50
CA THR A 517 -6.36 14.55 5.40
C THR A 517 -6.95 13.37 4.65
N TYR A 518 -6.64 12.14 5.09
CA TYR A 518 -7.05 10.89 4.45
C TYR A 518 -6.73 10.86 2.94
N SER A 519 -5.61 11.49 2.55
CA SER A 519 -5.26 11.75 1.16
C SER A 519 -3.76 11.91 0.98
N ILE A 520 -3.17 10.97 0.23
CA ILE A 520 -1.75 10.99 -0.12
C ILE A 520 -1.42 12.22 -0.95
N ALA A 521 -2.33 12.56 -1.86
CA ALA A 521 -2.25 13.73 -2.73
C ALA A 521 -1.98 15.02 -1.95
N TYR A 522 -2.78 15.30 -0.92
CA TYR A 522 -2.62 16.51 -0.09
C TYR A 522 -1.35 16.46 0.77
N GLY A 523 -0.96 15.29 1.27
CA GLY A 523 0.31 15.13 1.98
C GLY A 523 1.52 15.49 1.13
N LEU A 524 1.56 15.00 -0.11
CA LEU A 524 2.64 15.31 -1.07
C LEU A 524 2.65 16.80 -1.45
N ILE A 525 1.49 17.39 -1.74
CA ILE A 525 1.37 18.83 -2.06
C ILE A 525 1.90 19.67 -0.90
N GLY A 526 1.50 19.36 0.34
CA GLY A 526 1.97 20.08 1.53
C GLY A 526 3.49 19.99 1.69
N GLY A 527 4.06 18.80 1.48
CA GLY A 527 5.50 18.56 1.49
C GLY A 527 6.27 19.38 0.46
N ILE A 528 5.88 19.24 -0.81
CA ILE A 528 6.53 19.94 -1.94
C ILE A 528 6.37 21.45 -1.79
N GLY A 529 5.16 21.92 -1.44
CA GLY A 529 4.88 23.34 -1.23
C GLY A 529 5.77 23.93 -0.12
N THR A 530 5.87 23.24 1.01
CA THR A 530 6.73 23.68 2.12
C THR A 530 8.20 23.68 1.73
N TYR A 531 8.66 22.67 0.98
CA TYR A 531 10.03 22.62 0.48
C TYR A 531 10.34 23.82 -0.43
N ILE A 532 9.45 24.13 -1.38
CA ILE A 532 9.59 25.26 -2.30
C ILE A 532 9.64 26.58 -1.54
N VAL A 533 8.73 26.80 -0.58
CA VAL A 533 8.69 28.04 0.20
C VAL A 533 9.99 28.26 0.98
N LEU A 534 10.52 27.22 1.63
CA LEU A 534 11.76 27.33 2.41
C LEU A 534 13.00 27.56 1.55
N HIS A 535 13.03 27.00 0.34
CA HIS A 535 14.15 27.20 -0.60
C HIS A 535 13.99 28.42 -1.50
N LEU A 536 12.81 29.05 -1.52
CA LEU A 536 12.52 30.20 -2.37
C LEU A 536 13.48 31.36 -2.09
N TYR A 537 13.82 31.59 -0.83
CA TYR A 537 14.76 32.64 -0.43
C TYR A 537 16.17 32.37 -0.97
N ASP A 538 16.68 31.15 -0.78
CA ASP A 538 18.02 30.76 -1.23
C ASP A 538 18.13 30.78 -2.77
N TRP A 539 17.09 30.33 -3.48
CA TRP A 539 17.01 30.41 -4.94
C TRP A 539 16.92 31.85 -5.45
N SER A 540 16.11 32.69 -4.80
CA SER A 540 15.98 34.12 -5.16
C SER A 540 17.29 34.87 -4.95
N TRP A 541 17.99 34.59 -3.84
CA TRP A 541 19.30 35.16 -3.55
C TRP A 541 20.38 34.69 -4.54
N GLY A 542 20.37 33.39 -4.89
CA GLY A 542 21.22 32.83 -5.95
C GLY A 542 20.96 33.44 -7.33
N LEU A 543 19.70 33.76 -7.64
CA LEU A 543 19.32 34.41 -8.89
C LEU A 543 19.74 35.88 -8.90
N LEU A 544 19.52 36.61 -7.81
CA LEU A 544 19.88 38.02 -7.65
C LEU A 544 21.40 38.24 -7.66
N SER A 545 22.17 37.31 -7.09
CA SER A 545 23.63 37.32 -7.17
C SER A 545 24.13 37.00 -8.58
N LYS A 546 23.51 36.07 -9.31
CA LYS A 546 23.79 35.82 -10.73
C LYS A 546 23.43 36.99 -11.65
N LEU A 547 22.40 37.77 -11.30
CA LEU A 547 21.97 38.97 -12.01
C LEU A 547 22.78 40.23 -11.62
N GLY A 548 23.76 40.11 -10.71
CA GLY A 548 24.67 41.20 -10.34
C GLY A 548 24.04 42.32 -9.50
N ILE A 549 22.82 42.13 -9.00
CA ILE A 549 22.08 43.14 -8.22
C ILE A 549 22.53 43.14 -6.75
N VAL A 550 23.09 42.01 -6.28
CA VAL A 550 23.56 41.83 -4.90
C VAL A 550 24.98 41.27 -4.92
N LYS A 551 25.91 41.84 -4.14
CA LYS A 551 27.24 41.27 -3.95
C LYS A 551 27.08 39.88 -3.32
N GLY A 552 27.48 38.83 -4.03
CA GLY A 552 27.45 37.46 -3.53
C GLY A 552 28.13 37.36 -2.15
N PRO A 553 27.69 36.43 -1.28
CA PRO A 553 28.33 36.28 0.01
C PRO A 553 29.81 35.94 -0.22
N MET A 554 30.70 36.59 0.55
CA MET A 554 32.11 36.22 0.60
C MET A 554 32.19 34.70 0.80
N SER A 555 32.83 34.03 -0.16
CA SER A 555 33.30 32.66 0.01
C SER A 555 33.97 32.53 1.37
N LYS A 556 33.39 31.75 2.29
CA LYS A 556 34.18 31.16 3.35
C LYS A 556 35.06 30.12 2.64
N ASN A 557 36.32 30.48 2.43
CA ASN A 557 37.40 29.56 2.11
C ASN A 557 37.34 28.36 3.06
N SER A 558 36.77 27.25 2.63
CA SER A 558 37.34 25.94 2.94
C SER A 558 38.36 25.70 1.83
N GLY A 559 39.63 25.94 2.17
CA GLY A 559 40.74 25.64 1.30
C GLY A 559 40.83 24.14 1.13
N ASP A 560 40.82 23.70 -0.12
CA ASP A 560 41.50 22.50 -0.58
C ASP A 560 41.66 22.63 -2.11
N ASN A 561 42.79 23.22 -2.51
CA ASN A 561 43.46 22.97 -3.78
C ASN A 561 44.80 23.73 -3.78
N GLU A 562 45.83 23.10 -3.22
CA GLU A 562 47.21 23.38 -3.62
C GLU A 562 47.73 22.19 -4.43
N ASN A 563 47.99 22.45 -5.71
CA ASN A 563 48.77 21.58 -6.57
C ASN A 563 50.10 22.29 -6.88
N ASN A 564 51.17 21.50 -6.79
CA ASN A 564 52.51 21.63 -7.40
C ASN A 564 53.67 22.31 -6.63
N ASN A 565 54.63 21.43 -6.29
CA ASN A 565 56.09 21.54 -6.44
C ASN A 565 56.85 22.64 -5.66
N ILE A 566 57.74 22.20 -4.74
CA ILE A 566 59.21 22.28 -4.85
C ILE A 566 59.86 21.82 -3.52
N ASN A 567 60.86 20.93 -3.64
CA ASN A 567 61.99 20.61 -2.75
C ASN A 567 62.05 21.20 -1.32
N GLY A 568 62.32 20.34 -0.34
CA GLY A 568 62.89 20.77 0.93
C GLY A 568 62.89 19.72 2.04
N ASN A 569 63.91 18.86 2.02
CA ASN A 569 64.51 18.13 3.13
C ASN A 569 64.18 18.68 4.55
N ILE A 570 63.83 17.81 5.51
CA ILE A 570 64.42 17.69 6.87
C ILE A 570 63.59 16.73 7.76
N ASN A 571 64.31 15.75 8.32
CA ASN A 571 63.93 14.86 9.42
C ASN A 571 63.32 15.58 10.64
N ASN A 572 62.35 14.96 11.32
CA ASN A 572 62.56 14.48 12.69
C ASN A 572 61.36 13.71 13.30
N ASN A 573 61.77 12.65 14.00
CA ASN A 573 61.10 11.80 14.98
C ASN A 573 60.14 12.45 16.00
N ILE A 574 59.40 11.55 16.65
CA ILE A 574 58.74 11.53 17.98
C ILE A 574 57.22 11.31 17.79
N GLY A 575 56.55 10.25 18.23
CA GLY A 575 56.85 9.27 19.27
C GLY A 575 55.85 9.41 20.44
N ILE A 576 54.88 8.48 20.50
CA ILE A 576 54.24 7.92 21.71
C ILE A 576 53.27 8.83 22.50
N HIS A 577 51.98 8.47 22.54
CA HIS A 577 51.29 8.00 23.75
C HIS A 577 49.83 7.62 23.46
N GLY A 578 49.46 6.37 23.77
CA GLY A 578 48.08 6.01 24.13
C GLY A 578 47.89 6.11 25.65
N VAL A 579 46.63 6.05 26.09
CA VAL A 579 46.11 5.36 27.29
C VAL A 579 44.58 5.49 27.32
N ASP A 580 43.94 4.40 27.72
CA ASP A 580 42.52 4.06 27.86
C ASP A 580 41.74 4.76 29.00
N HIS A 581 40.40 4.69 28.90
CA HIS A 581 39.35 4.37 29.93
C HIS A 581 38.02 5.10 29.56
N VAL A 582 36.92 4.43 29.17
CA VAL A 582 35.94 3.56 29.89
C VAL A 582 34.95 4.32 30.79
N ASP A 583 33.66 4.15 30.45
CA ASP A 583 32.37 4.26 31.19
C ASP A 583 32.03 5.52 32.00
N GLU A 584 30.84 6.10 31.75
CA GLU A 584 29.68 5.86 32.61
C GLU A 584 28.36 6.43 32.06
N SER A 585 27.29 5.73 32.44
CA SER A 585 25.90 5.82 32.02
C SER A 585 25.09 6.98 32.63
N SER A 586 23.93 7.23 32.03
CA SER A 586 22.64 7.49 32.71
C SER A 586 22.60 8.51 33.85
N LYS A 587 22.03 9.69 33.56
CA LYS A 587 20.94 10.37 34.32
C LYS A 587 20.88 11.85 33.95
N ALA A 588 19.78 12.27 33.34
CA ALA A 588 19.09 13.51 33.70
C ALA A 588 17.74 13.59 32.96
N LEU A 589 16.70 13.12 33.65
CA LEU A 589 15.36 13.70 33.55
C LEU A 589 15.41 15.07 34.24
N GLU A 590 14.90 16.12 33.60
CA GLU A 590 13.87 17.04 34.12
C GLU A 590 13.92 18.43 33.44
N VAL A 591 12.74 19.05 33.41
CA VAL A 591 12.42 20.46 33.17
C VAL A 591 12.06 20.87 31.73
N VAL A 592 10.81 20.56 31.36
CA VAL A 592 9.67 21.46 30.93
C VAL A 592 8.69 20.66 30.08
#